data_AF-A0A285U3G0-F1
#
_entry.id   AF-A0A285U3G0-F1
#
_cell.length_a   1.000
_cell.length_b   1.000
_cell.length_c   1.000
_cell.angle_alpha   90.00
_cell.angle_beta   90.00
_cell.angle_gamma   90.00
#
_symmetry.space_group_name_H-M   'P 1'
#
loop_
_entity.id
_entity.type
_entity.pdbx_description
1 polymer ?
#
loop_
_entity_poly.entity_id
_entity_poly.type
_entity_poly.pdbx_seq_one_letter_code
_entity_poly.pdbx_strand_id
1 'polypeptide(L)' 'MWVVTVFEQNSFRMFEFEEKNEAAMVMANFTGSAILSYTK' A
#
# COMPACT_ATOMS: atom_id res chain seq x y z
N MET A 1 12.24 1.53 -0.94
CA MET A 1 10.98 1.46 -1.70
C MET A 1 9.85 1.16 -0.75
N TRP A 2 8.73 1.86 -0.88
CA TRP A 2 7.54 1.65 -0.08
C TRP A 2 6.51 0.87 -0.90
N VAL A 3 5.89 -0.14 -0.31
CA VAL A 3 4.91 -0.98 -0.99
C VAL A 3 3.62 -0.98 -0.20
N VAL A 4 2.54 -0.51 -0.82
CA VAL A 4 1.17 -0.65 -0.28
C VAL A 4 0.55 -1.88 -0.91
N THR A 5 0.24 -2.87 -0.08
CA THR A 5 -0.51 -4.07 -0.51
C THR A 5 -1.95 -3.93 -0.05
N VAL A 6 -2.89 -3.90 -0.98
CA VAL A 6 -4.33 -3.85 -0.71
C VAL A 6 -4.92 -5.23 -0.95
N PHE A 7 -5.63 -5.76 0.03
CA PHE A 7 -6.30 -7.05 -0.06
C PHE A 7 -7.77 -6.86 -0.43
N GLU A 8 -8.16 -7.45 -1.54
CA GLU A 8 -9.54 -7.59 -2.01
C GLU A 8 -9.97 -9.05 -1.80
N GLN A 9 -11.28 -9.34 -1.76
CA GLN A 9 -11.83 -10.65 -1.33
C GLN A 9 -11.12 -11.88 -1.92
N ASN A 10 -10.69 -11.83 -3.18
CA ASN A 10 -10.00 -12.93 -3.87
C ASN A 10 -8.73 -12.47 -4.61
N SER A 11 -8.20 -11.28 -4.29
CA SER A 11 -7.06 -10.72 -5.00
C SER A 11 -6.26 -9.78 -4.10
N PHE A 12 -5.03 -9.49 -4.49
CA PHE A 12 -4.25 -8.43 -3.88
C PHE A 12 -3.68 -7.53 -4.97
N ARG A 13 -3.53 -6.26 -4.64
CA ARG A 13 -2.86 -5.28 -5.50
C ARG A 13 -1.71 -4.68 -4.73
N MET A 14 -0.57 -4.55 -5.40
CA MET A 14 0.63 -3.94 -4.84
C MET A 14 0.90 -2.64 -5.58
N PHE A 15 1.19 -1.59 -4.83
CA PHE A 15 1.55 -0.28 -5.34
C PHE A 15 2.92 0.09 -4.76
N GLU A 16 3.85 0.42 -5.63
CA GLU A 16 5.21 0.79 -5.26
C GLU A 16 5.37 2.31 -5.31
N PHE A 17 6.07 2.84 -4.30
CA PHE A 17 6.34 4.25 -4.12
C PHE A 17 7.79 4.45 -3.72
N GLU A 18 8.39 5.54 -4.18
CA GLU A 18 9.73 5.92 -3.74
C GLU A 18 9.67 6.57 -2.34
N GLU A 19 8.66 7.41 -2.13
CA GLU A 19 8.50 8.21 -0.92
C GLU A 19 7.47 7.62 0.06
N LYS A 20 7.81 7.66 1.35
CA LYS A 20 6.93 7.16 2.43
C LYS A 20 5.60 7.91 2.46
N ASN A 21 5.66 9.23 2.27
CA ASN A 21 4.50 10.10 2.43
C ASN A 21 3.44 9.81 1.35
N GLU A 22 3.87 9.55 0.12
CA GLU A 22 2.97 9.16 -0.97
C GLU A 22 2.27 7.84 -0.67
N ALA A 23 3.04 6.83 -0.25
CA ALA A 23 2.50 5.53 0.15
C ALA A 23 1.49 5.65 1.31
N ALA A 24 1.77 6.51 2.29
CA ALA A 24 0.90 6.74 3.45
C ALA A 24 -0.41 7.46 3.07
N MET A 25 -0.35 8.48 2.20
CA MET A 25 -1.55 9.16 1.70
C MET A 25 -2.45 8.21 0.91
N VAL A 26 -1.86 7.36 0.07
CA VAL A 26 -2.60 6.37 -0.70
C VAL A 26 -3.21 5.31 0.22
N MET A 27 -2.48 4.82 1.22
CA MET A 27 -3.01 3.89 2.22
C MET A 27 -4.22 4.48 2.97
N ALA A 28 -4.18 5.77 3.34
CA ALA A 28 -5.28 6.43 4.05
C ALA A 28 -6.58 6.52 3.22
N ASN A 29 -6.48 6.46 1.89
CA ASN A 29 -7.65 6.45 1.00
C ASN A 29 -8.27 5.05 0.83
N PHE A 30 -7.60 3.99 1.28
CA PHE A 30 -8.16 2.64 1.25
C PHE A 30 -8.94 2.35 2.54
N THR A 31 -10.22 2.03 2.40
CA THR A 31 -11.13 1.67 3.51
C THR A 31 -11.09 0.18 3.87
N GLY A 32 -10.36 -0.64 3.10
CA GLY A 32 -10.24 -2.07 3.30
C GLY A 32 -8.96 -2.50 4.01
N SER A 33 -8.71 -3.81 4.04
CA SER A 33 -7.46 -4.36 4.57
C SER A 33 -6.29 -4.01 3.66
N ALA A 34 -5.39 -3.14 4.13
CA ALA A 34 -4.17 -2.80 3.43
C ALA A 34 -2.96 -2.86 4.38
N ILE A 35 -1.79 -3.18 3.84
CA ILE A 35 -0.51 -3.24 4.55
C ILE A 35 0.47 -2.30 3.85
N LEU A 36 1.10 -1.41 4.62
CA LEU A 36 2.24 -0.62 4.20
C LEU A 36 3.53 -1.34 4.61
N SER A 37 4.38 -1.64 3.63
CA SER A 37 5.66 -2.31 3.80
C SER A 37 6.80 -1.43 3.31
N TYR A 38 7.98 -1.56 3.93
CA TYR A 38 9.21 -0.91 3.48
C TYR A 38 10.19 -1.98 3.03
N THR A 39 10.58 -1.93 1.77
CA THR A 39 11.59 -2.81 1.16
C THR A 39 12.87 -2.02 0.88
N LYS A 40 14.00 -2.60 1.28
CA LYS A 40 15.35 -2.03 1.14
C LYS A 40 16.17 -2.87 0.17
#